data_AF-A0A1H9QEN8-F1
#
_entry.id   AF-A0A1H9QEN8-F1
#
_cell.length_a   1.000
_cell.length_b   1.000
_cell.length_c   1.000
_cell.angle_alpha   90.00
_cell.angle_beta   90.00
_cell.angle_gamma   90.00
#
_symmetry.space_group_name_H-M   'P 1'
#
loop_
_entity.id
_entity.type
_entity.pdbx_description
1 polymer ?
#
loop_
_entity_poly.entity_id
_entity_poly.type
_entity_poly.pdbx_seq_one_letter_code
_entity_poly.pdbx_strand_id
1 'polypeptide(L)'
;MIAVISILLISFLLIASLYAFIFGKVHKKSYFSYEIFYTLLVVYFTVLTSFACLYFVLSFQGVLLLDDGKLHRLPPLETLAHSFYFSGVTLMTVGYGDITPIGWGRLLALIESLIGYILPPAFFLKIWQGKNGERLSR
;
A
#
# COMPACT_ATOMS: atom_id res chain seq x y z
N MET A 1 21.50 -23.49 8.31
CA MET A 1 20.73 -24.60 7.70
C MET A 1 19.28 -24.62 8.16
N ILE A 2 18.99 -24.63 9.48
CA ILE A 2 17.61 -24.61 10.03
C ILE A 2 16.81 -23.38 9.55
N ALA A 3 17.36 -22.17 9.64
CA ALA A 3 16.67 -20.95 9.21
C ALA A 3 16.28 -20.97 7.71
N VAL A 4 17.14 -21.51 6.84
CA VAL A 4 16.86 -21.61 5.40
C VAL A 4 15.72 -22.58 5.13
N ILE A 5 15.70 -23.72 5.83
CA ILE A 5 14.62 -24.72 5.73
C ILE A 5 13.29 -24.10 6.21
N SER A 6 13.31 -23.36 7.32
CA SER A 6 12.13 -22.67 7.85
C SER A 6 11.60 -21.60 6.87
N ILE A 7 12.47 -20.81 6.25
CA ILE A 7 12.08 -19.79 5.25
C ILE A 7 11.44 -20.46 4.02
N LEU A 8 12.02 -21.56 3.53
CA LEU A 8 11.48 -22.29 2.38
C LEU A 8 10.10 -22.90 2.70
N LEU A 9 9.92 -23.44 3.89
CA LEU A 9 8.64 -23.99 4.34
C LEU A 9 7.57 -22.90 4.45
N ILE A 10 7.89 -21.75 5.06
CA ILE A 10 6.96 -20.63 5.20
C ILE A 10 6.58 -20.08 3.82
N SER A 11 7.55 -19.91 2.92
CA SER A 11 7.29 -19.48 1.54
C SER A 11 6.38 -20.47 0.81
N PHE A 12 6.62 -21.78 0.95
CA PHE A 12 5.74 -22.82 0.40
C PHE A 12 4.32 -22.74 0.95
N LEU A 13 4.16 -22.59 2.28
CA LEU A 13 2.84 -22.47 2.92
C LEU A 13 2.10 -21.21 2.48
N LEU A 14 2.79 -20.08 2.34
CA LEU A 14 2.22 -18.83 1.82
C LEU A 14 1.75 -19.00 0.38
N ILE A 15 2.59 -19.58 -0.49
CA ILE A 15 2.23 -19.83 -1.89
C ILE A 15 1.05 -20.81 -1.98
N ALA A 16 1.03 -21.87 -1.18
CA ALA A 16 -0.07 -22.83 -1.13
C ALA A 16 -1.37 -22.17 -0.64
N SER A 17 -1.31 -21.30 0.36
CA SER A 17 -2.44 -20.52 0.87
C SER A 17 -2.98 -19.55 -0.17
N LEU A 18 -2.09 -18.81 -0.86
CA LEU A 18 -2.43 -17.94 -1.98
C LEU A 18 -3.04 -18.72 -3.15
N TYR A 19 -2.47 -19.86 -3.51
CA TYR A 19 -2.99 -20.72 -4.57
C TYR A 19 -4.36 -21.29 -4.22
N ALA A 20 -4.54 -21.77 -2.98
CA ALA A 20 -5.83 -22.24 -2.49
C ALA A 20 -6.87 -21.11 -2.39
N PHE A 21 -6.45 -19.88 -2.11
CA PHE A 21 -7.34 -18.72 -2.07
C PHE A 21 -7.78 -18.29 -3.48
N ILE A 22 -6.85 -18.27 -4.45
CA ILE A 22 -7.11 -17.82 -5.83
C ILE A 22 -7.81 -18.91 -6.65
N PHE A 23 -7.40 -20.18 -6.51
CA PHE A 23 -7.87 -21.31 -7.32
C PHE A 23 -8.74 -22.30 -6.55
N GLY A 24 -8.85 -22.17 -5.23
CA GLY A 24 -9.83 -22.92 -4.46
C GLY A 24 -11.22 -22.55 -4.94
N LYS A 25 -12.05 -23.58 -5.19
CA LYS A 25 -13.43 -23.41 -5.63
C LYS A 25 -14.27 -22.80 -4.50
N VAL A 26 -14.13 -21.49 -4.30
CA VAL A 26 -15.09 -20.66 -3.58
C VAL A 26 -16.43 -20.90 -4.28
N HIS A 27 -17.38 -21.46 -3.54
CA HIS A 27 -18.68 -21.86 -4.06
C HIS A 27 -19.27 -20.76 -4.96
N LYS A 28 -19.68 -21.18 -6.17
CA LYS A 28 -20.26 -20.35 -7.23
C LYS A 28 -21.36 -19.43 -6.68
N LYS A 29 -21.02 -18.16 -6.38
CA LYS A 29 -21.84 -16.94 -6.49
C LYS A 29 -21.23 -15.68 -5.85
N SER A 30 -19.90 -15.59 -5.69
CA SER A 30 -19.27 -14.31 -5.37
C SER A 30 -18.59 -13.76 -6.62
N TYR A 31 -19.22 -12.76 -7.23
CA TYR A 31 -18.64 -11.95 -8.30
C TYR A 31 -17.53 -11.08 -7.69
N PHE A 32 -16.41 -11.70 -7.28
CA PHE A 32 -15.19 -10.93 -7.08
C PHE A 32 -14.76 -10.48 -8.47
N SER A 33 -15.34 -9.36 -8.91
CA SER A 33 -15.06 -8.82 -10.23
C SER A 33 -13.60 -8.40 -10.21
N TYR A 34 -12.79 -9.11 -11.00
CA TYR A 34 -11.38 -8.78 -11.21
C TYR A 34 -11.21 -7.28 -11.52
N GLU A 35 -12.19 -6.67 -12.19
CA GLU A 35 -12.25 -5.22 -12.46
C GLU A 35 -12.12 -4.37 -11.19
N ILE A 36 -12.77 -4.73 -10.10
CA ILE A 36 -12.76 -3.97 -8.85
C ILE A 36 -11.42 -4.11 -8.13
N PHE A 37 -10.85 -5.32 -8.16
CA PHE A 37 -9.51 -5.56 -7.63
C PHE A 37 -8.43 -4.82 -8.41
N TYR A 38 -8.47 -4.86 -9.75
CA TYR A 38 -7.56 -4.08 -10.59
C TYR A 38 -7.74 -2.57 -10.37
N THR A 39 -8.97 -2.09 -10.24
CA THR A 39 -9.25 -0.68 -9.92
C THR A 39 -8.62 -0.29 -8.58
N LEU A 40 -8.75 -1.14 -7.55
CA LEU A 40 -8.12 -0.91 -6.24
C LEU A 40 -6.60 -0.82 -6.36
N LEU A 41 -5.96 -1.75 -7.07
CA LEU A 41 -4.51 -1.72 -7.29
C LEU A 41 -4.04 -0.46 -8.02
N VAL A 42 -4.76 -0.03 -9.07
CA VAL A 42 -4.46 1.20 -9.80
C VAL A 42 -4.62 2.43 -8.90
N VAL A 43 -5.66 2.47 -8.06
CA VAL A 43 -5.84 3.56 -7.09
C VAL A 43 -4.70 3.58 -6.05
N TYR A 44 -4.32 2.43 -5.50
CA TYR A 44 -3.17 2.36 -4.60
C TYR A 44 -1.87 2.83 -5.26
N PHE A 45 -1.61 2.38 -6.49
CA PHE A 45 -0.40 2.74 -7.22
C PHE A 45 -0.34 4.25 -7.56
N THR A 46 -1.48 4.82 -7.94
CA THR A 46 -1.58 6.26 -8.24
C THR A 46 -1.43 7.13 -7.00
N VAL A 47 -2.04 6.75 -5.87
CA VAL A 47 -1.86 7.45 -4.58
C VAL A 47 -0.40 7.34 -4.14
N LEU A 48 0.18 6.14 -4.15
CA LEU A 48 1.58 5.90 -3.80
C LEU A 48 2.51 6.76 -4.65
N THR A 49 2.36 6.74 -5.96
CA THR A 49 3.21 7.54 -6.87
C THR A 49 3.05 9.04 -6.62
N SER A 50 1.82 9.50 -6.37
CA SER A 50 1.54 10.93 -6.12
C SER A 50 2.19 11.42 -4.84
N PHE A 51 2.04 10.68 -3.74
CA PHE A 51 2.65 11.03 -2.46
C PHE A 51 4.18 10.86 -2.50
N ALA A 52 4.70 9.82 -3.16
CA ALA A 52 6.13 9.66 -3.39
C ALA A 52 6.74 10.88 -4.12
N CYS A 53 6.09 11.39 -5.15
CA CYS A 53 6.51 12.61 -5.84
C CYS A 53 6.46 13.85 -4.93
N LEU A 54 5.42 13.98 -4.09
CA LEU A 54 5.34 15.06 -3.10
C LEU A 54 6.51 14.99 -2.11
N TYR A 55 6.75 13.82 -1.50
CA TYR A 55 7.87 13.63 -0.58
C TYR A 55 9.22 13.84 -1.25
N PHE A 56 9.38 13.44 -2.50
CA PHE A 56 10.60 13.72 -3.25
C PHE A 56 10.86 15.23 -3.36
N VAL A 57 9.86 16.04 -3.68
CA VAL A 57 10.00 17.50 -3.72
C VAL A 57 10.27 18.08 -2.32
N LEU A 58 9.54 17.60 -1.31
CA LEU A 58 9.67 18.03 0.09
C LEU A 58 11.01 17.60 0.71
N SER A 59 11.64 16.55 0.20
CA SER A 59 12.95 16.08 0.66
C SER A 59 14.04 17.14 0.44
N PHE A 60 13.97 17.91 -0.66
CA PHE A 60 14.90 19.02 -0.93
C PHE A 60 14.74 20.19 0.04
N GLN A 61 13.65 20.24 0.81
CA GLN A 61 13.41 21.19 1.89
C GLN A 61 13.73 20.62 3.27
N GLY A 62 14.16 19.35 3.34
CA GLY A 62 14.60 18.69 4.58
C GLY A 62 13.44 18.16 5.40
N VAL A 63 12.28 17.98 4.78
CA VAL A 63 11.05 17.53 5.44
C VAL A 63 11.06 16.03 5.75
N LEU A 64 11.93 15.25 5.10
CA LEU A 64 12.16 13.84 5.43
C LEU A 64 13.54 13.63 6.03
N LEU A 65 13.60 12.89 7.13
CA LEU A 65 14.83 12.48 7.79
C LEU A 65 14.96 10.95 7.71
N LEU A 66 16.11 10.46 7.26
CA LEU A 66 16.56 9.11 7.63
C LEU A 66 17.04 9.15 9.09
N ASP A 67 17.03 8.00 9.77
CA ASP A 67 17.58 7.82 11.12
C ASP A 67 19.00 8.41 11.33
N ASP A 68 19.82 8.49 10.27
CA ASP A 68 21.16 9.09 10.31
C ASP A 68 21.22 10.61 10.02
N GLY A 69 20.07 11.28 9.84
CA GLY A 69 19.96 12.72 9.63
C GLY A 69 20.49 13.25 8.28
N LYS A 70 20.64 12.40 7.25
CA LYS A 70 21.38 12.73 6.01
C LYS A 70 20.66 12.48 4.68
N LEU A 71 19.32 12.51 4.64
CA LEU A 71 18.56 12.33 3.38
C LEU A 71 18.95 13.40 2.33
N HIS A 72 19.27 14.61 2.77
CA HIS A 72 19.64 15.76 1.92
C HIS A 72 20.97 15.64 1.15
N ARG A 73 21.77 14.60 1.39
CA ARG A 73 23.07 14.41 0.71
C ARG A 73 23.09 13.24 -0.26
N LEU A 74 21.96 12.55 -0.42
CA LEU A 74 21.86 11.41 -1.33
C LEU A 74 21.68 11.89 -2.78
N PRO A 75 22.15 11.11 -3.77
CA PRO A 75 21.82 11.34 -5.17
C PRO A 75 20.30 11.48 -5.39
N PRO A 76 19.85 12.24 -6.40
CA PRO A 76 18.42 12.39 -6.68
C PRO A 76 17.68 11.07 -6.91
N LEU A 77 18.34 10.08 -7.53
CA LEU A 77 17.75 8.75 -7.76
C LEU A 77 17.50 7.99 -6.45
N GLU A 78 18.43 8.06 -5.50
CA GLU A 78 18.27 7.42 -4.19
C GLU A 78 17.20 8.15 -3.36
N THR A 79 17.19 9.48 -3.41
CA THR A 79 16.16 10.30 -2.75
C THR A 79 14.77 9.98 -3.28
N LEU A 80 14.63 9.77 -4.59
CA LEU A 80 13.38 9.32 -5.21
C LEU A 80 12.98 7.94 -4.70
N ALA A 81 13.90 6.98 -4.69
CA ALA A 81 13.63 5.63 -4.19
C ALA A 81 13.19 5.63 -2.71
N HIS A 82 13.86 6.41 -1.86
CA HIS A 82 13.48 6.59 -0.45
C HIS A 82 12.12 7.26 -0.29
N SER A 83 11.76 8.19 -1.16
CA SER A 83 10.44 8.85 -1.16
C SER A 83 9.32 7.88 -1.55
N PHE A 84 9.56 7.02 -2.54
CA PHE A 84 8.65 5.93 -2.91
C PHE A 84 8.49 4.91 -1.79
N TYR A 85 9.60 4.53 -1.17
CA TYR A 85 9.59 3.61 -0.04
C TYR A 85 8.82 4.19 1.15
N PHE A 86 9.07 5.45 1.53
CA PHE A 86 8.35 6.12 2.61
C PHE A 86 6.84 6.22 2.33
N SER A 87 6.46 6.61 1.12
CA SER A 87 5.05 6.64 0.71
C SER A 87 4.40 5.25 0.79
N GLY A 88 5.08 4.20 0.30
CA GLY A 88 4.56 2.83 0.38
C GLY A 88 4.36 2.36 1.83
N VAL A 89 5.36 2.57 2.68
CA VAL A 89 5.33 2.19 4.10
C VAL A 89 4.25 2.97 4.87
N THR A 90 3.99 4.23 4.49
CA THR A 90 2.97 5.09 5.12
C THR A 90 1.56 4.73 4.63
N LEU A 91 1.37 4.60 3.32
CA LEU A 91 0.09 4.27 2.69
C LEU A 91 -0.40 2.86 3.09
N MET A 92 0.52 1.91 3.22
CA MET A 92 0.21 0.56 3.70
C MET A 92 0.20 0.47 5.23
N THR A 93 0.39 1.58 5.94
CA THR A 93 0.38 1.67 7.41
C THR A 93 1.39 0.75 8.10
N VAL A 94 2.47 0.40 7.41
CA VAL A 94 3.55 -0.45 7.94
C VAL A 94 4.42 0.33 8.93
N GLY A 95 4.80 1.55 8.56
CA GLY A 95 5.49 2.51 9.44
C GLY A 95 6.75 1.98 10.14
N TYR A 96 7.75 1.49 9.42
CA TYR A 96 8.99 0.94 10.03
C TYR A 96 9.75 1.93 10.93
N GLY A 97 9.64 3.23 10.65
CA GLY A 97 10.25 4.30 11.45
C GLY A 97 11.68 4.66 11.05
N ASP A 98 12.23 4.03 10.02
CA ASP A 98 13.56 4.28 9.45
C ASP A 98 13.66 5.59 8.64
N ILE A 99 12.53 6.01 8.06
CA ILE A 99 12.35 7.34 7.49
C ILE A 99 11.20 8.02 8.22
N THR A 100 11.46 9.20 8.78
CA THR A 100 10.47 9.95 9.54
C THR A 100 10.22 11.33 8.93
N PRO A 101 8.95 11.74 8.82
CA PRO A 101 8.61 13.09 8.38
C PRO A 101 8.77 14.08 9.55
N ILE A 102 9.25 15.28 9.25
CA ILE A 102 9.33 16.40 10.18
C ILE A 102 8.50 17.59 9.71
N GLY A 103 8.23 18.52 10.63
CA GLY A 103 7.43 19.72 10.33
C GLY A 103 6.07 19.38 9.69
N TRP A 104 5.75 20.05 8.58
CA TRP A 104 4.51 19.85 7.83
C TRP A 104 4.41 18.49 7.12
N GLY A 105 5.53 17.78 6.94
CA GLY A 105 5.53 16.42 6.39
C GLY A 105 4.72 15.44 7.25
N ARG A 106 4.62 15.70 8.56
CA ARG A 106 3.82 14.87 9.49
C ARG A 106 2.34 14.93 9.16
N LEU A 107 1.82 16.10 8.80
CA LEU A 107 0.43 16.27 8.40
C LEU A 107 0.15 15.51 7.10
N LEU A 108 1.07 15.58 6.14
CA LEU A 108 0.95 14.85 4.87
C LEU A 108 0.95 13.34 5.08
N ALA A 109 1.88 12.82 5.90
CA ALA A 109 1.93 11.39 6.23
C ALA A 109 0.67 10.91 6.95
N LEU A 110 0.08 11.75 7.82
CA LEU A 110 -1.18 11.43 8.49
C LEU A 110 -2.35 11.36 7.49
N ILE A 111 -2.42 12.29 6.54
CA ILE A 111 -3.45 12.28 5.48
C ILE A 111 -3.27 11.06 4.57
N GLU A 112 -2.04 10.75 4.17
CA GLU A 112 -1.74 9.58 3.34
C GLU A 112 -2.13 8.27 4.03
N SER A 113 -1.76 8.12 5.30
CA SER A 113 -2.11 6.95 6.10
C SER A 113 -3.63 6.81 6.26
N LEU A 114 -4.34 7.92 6.44
CA LEU A 114 -5.80 7.93 6.50
C LEU A 114 -6.43 7.47 5.18
N ILE A 115 -5.92 7.95 4.04
CA ILE A 115 -6.36 7.49 2.72
C ILE A 115 -6.13 5.99 2.56
N GLY A 116 -4.92 5.52 2.89
CA GLY A 116 -4.54 4.11 2.83
C GLY A 116 -5.44 3.20 3.67
N TYR A 117 -5.84 3.67 4.85
CA TYR A 117 -6.75 2.97 5.75
C TYR A 117 -8.20 2.93 5.23
N ILE A 118 -8.69 4.00 4.62
CA ILE A 118 -10.08 4.12 4.14
C ILE A 118 -10.31 3.40 2.80
N LEU A 119 -9.27 3.24 1.97
CA LEU A 119 -9.41 2.67 0.62
C LEU A 119 -10.04 1.27 0.60
N PRO A 120 -9.57 0.25 1.35
CA PRO A 120 -10.16 -1.09 1.31
C PRO A 120 -11.64 -1.14 1.73
N PRO A 121 -12.07 -0.52 2.86
CA PRO A 121 -13.48 -0.52 3.23
C PRO A 121 -14.34 0.31 2.27
N ALA A 122 -13.84 1.40 1.71
CA ALA A 122 -14.58 2.18 0.71
C ALA A 122 -14.88 1.36 -0.55
N PHE A 123 -13.90 0.57 -1.03
CA PHE A 123 -14.12 -0.35 -2.15
C PHE A 123 -15.07 -1.49 -1.80
N PHE A 124 -15.01 -2.01 -0.57
CA PHE A 124 -15.97 -3.02 -0.10
C PHE A 124 -17.41 -2.47 -0.09
N LEU A 125 -17.61 -1.25 0.40
CA LEU A 125 -18.92 -0.57 0.38
C LEU A 125 -19.43 -0.37 -1.04
N LYS A 126 -18.56 -0.01 -1.99
CA LYS A 126 -18.92 0.12 -3.41
C LYS A 126 -19.45 -1.19 -3.98
N ILE A 127 -18.79 -2.32 -3.66
CA ILE A 127 -19.26 -3.67 -4.05
C ILE A 127 -20.63 -3.96 -3.43
N TRP A 128 -20.80 -3.66 -2.14
CA TRP A 128 -22.06 -3.91 -1.43
C TRP A 128 -23.22 -3.11 -2.03
N GLN A 129 -23.02 -1.82 -2.30
CA GLN A 129 -24.06 -0.94 -2.85
C GLN A 129 -24.47 -1.38 -4.27
N GLY A 130 -23.52 -1.76 -5.11
CA GLY A 130 -23.81 -2.32 -6.44
C GLY A 130 -24.74 -3.53 -6.37
N LYS A 131 -24.50 -4.43 -5.41
CA LYS A 131 -25.34 -5.63 -5.19
C LYS A 131 -26.76 -5.30 -4.70
N ASN A 132 -26.93 -4.24 -3.91
CA ASN A 132 -28.24 -3.84 -3.38
C ASN A 132 -29.08 -3.07 -4.40
N GLY A 133 -28.45 -2.28 -5.29
CA GLY A 133 -29.15 -1.56 -6.36
C GLY A 133 -29.81 -2.50 -7.38
N GLU A 134 -29.13 -3.58 -7.77
CA GLU A 134 -29.66 -4.58 -8.72
C GLU A 134 -30.80 -5.43 -8.14
N ARG A 135 -30.90 -5.52 -6.81
CA ARG A 135 -31.89 -6.36 -6.11
C ARG A 135 -33.22 -5.66 -5.87
N LEU A 136 -33.26 -4.32 -5.97
CA LEU A 136 -34.48 -3.50 -5.84
C LEU A 136 -35.13 -3.18 -7.19
N SER A 137 -34.44 -3.44 -8.30
CA SER A 137 -34.94 -3.25 -9.67
C SER A 137 -35.48 -4.54 -10.32
N ARG A 138 -35.58 -5.64 -9.56
CA ARG A 138 -36.22 -6.90 -9.95
C ARG A 138 -37.37 -7.19 -9.00
#